data_AF-A0A2V9K8L5-F1
#
_entry.id   AF-A0A2V9K8L5-F1
#
_cell.length_a   1.000
_cell.length_b   1.000
_cell.length_c   1.000
_cell.angle_alpha   90.00
_cell.angle_beta   90.00
_cell.angle_gamma   90.00
#
_symmetry.space_group_name_H-M   'P 1'
#
loop_
_entity.id
_entity.type
_entity.pdbx_description
1 polymer ?
#
loop_
_entity_poly.entity_id
_entity_poly.type
_entity_poly.pdbx_seq_one_letter_code
_entity_poly.pdbx_strand_id
1 'polypeptide(L)'
;MPLTLLLADYKLAGSPALNTIVSGQPAKYTISLTPENGFKESVTLGCTNLPNASSCSFDHPTVTPNGSPVTAALTITTTKQAGAPPLRLPPPGGLPGSRWWIVFLAGLLALVQAGLAVRARLGVARTPVAHWKLALAGTVLAVAALVGSCRNVIGTTGGTPCRNYAISVTGTLGSNTTVVRTGAIDLSVTCPPTP
;
A
#
# COMPACT_ATOMS: atom_id res chain seq x y z
N MET A 1 -6.75 22.10 33.22
CA MET A 1 -6.85 22.44 31.78
C MET A 1 -7.24 23.91 31.71
N PRO A 2 -6.33 24.85 31.40
CA PRO A 2 -6.72 26.25 31.27
C PRO A 2 -7.60 26.40 30.03
N LEU A 3 -8.76 27.02 30.20
CA LEU A 3 -9.60 27.47 29.09
C LEU A 3 -9.00 28.79 28.60
N THR A 4 -8.09 28.74 27.63
CA THR A 4 -7.62 29.96 26.95
C THR A 4 -8.78 30.53 26.16
N LEU A 5 -9.39 31.57 26.71
CA LEU A 5 -10.46 32.34 26.10
C LEU A 5 -9.86 33.16 24.94
N LEU A 6 -9.79 32.59 23.73
CA LEU A 6 -9.50 33.39 22.55
C LEU A 6 -10.74 34.20 22.21
N LEU A 7 -10.64 35.53 22.31
CA LEU A 7 -11.67 36.44 21.84
C LEU A 7 -11.80 36.41 20.31
N ALA A 8 -10.75 36.04 19.58
CA ALA A 8 -10.72 35.93 18.13
C ALA A 8 -10.80 34.47 17.67
N ASP A 9 -11.74 34.16 16.78
CA ASP A 9 -11.98 32.80 16.26
C ASP A 9 -12.05 32.83 14.73
N TYR A 10 -12.11 31.67 14.09
CA TYR A 10 -12.29 31.57 12.65
C TYR A 10 -13.04 30.29 12.28
N LYS A 11 -13.76 30.34 11.16
CA LYS A 11 -14.42 29.17 10.59
C LYS A 11 -13.79 28.78 9.27
N LEU A 12 -13.73 27.48 9.05
CA LEU A 12 -13.28 26.87 7.80
C LEU A 12 -14.43 26.12 7.17
N ALA A 13 -14.70 26.40 5.91
CA ALA A 13 -15.66 25.65 5.10
C ALA A 13 -15.02 25.27 3.77
N GLY A 14 -15.27 24.05 3.31
CA GLY A 14 -14.85 23.60 1.98
C GLY A 14 -16.05 23.57 1.04
N SER A 15 -15.85 24.04 -0.19
CA SER A 15 -16.84 23.97 -1.27
C SER A 15 -16.20 23.42 -2.54
N PRO A 16 -16.85 22.50 -3.28
CA PRO A 16 -18.13 21.86 -2.97
C PRO A 16 -18.02 20.88 -1.78
N ALA A 17 -19.13 20.64 -1.07
CA ALA A 17 -19.16 19.70 0.06
C ALA A 17 -18.91 18.25 -0.37
N LEU A 18 -19.35 17.89 -1.57
CA LEU A 18 -19.09 16.60 -2.22
C LEU A 18 -18.56 16.85 -3.63
N ASN A 19 -17.41 16.25 -3.98
CA ASN A 19 -16.94 16.19 -5.35
C ASN A 19 -16.80 14.73 -5.80
N THR A 20 -17.18 14.44 -7.04
CA THR A 20 -17.07 13.10 -7.62
C THR A 20 -16.06 13.10 -8.74
N ILE A 21 -15.02 12.27 -8.62
CA ILE A 21 -13.95 12.14 -9.63
C ILE A 21 -13.72 10.67 -9.99
N VAL A 22 -13.18 10.44 -11.18
CA VAL A 22 -12.69 9.13 -11.57
C VAL A 22 -11.28 8.94 -10.99
N SER A 23 -10.92 7.73 -10.53
CA SER A 23 -9.56 7.45 -10.05
C SER A 23 -8.51 7.88 -11.08
N GLY A 24 -7.51 8.67 -10.66
CA GLY A 24 -6.49 9.23 -11.55
C GLY A 24 -6.75 10.69 -11.97
N GLN A 25 -7.93 11.24 -11.68
CA GLN A 25 -8.23 12.65 -11.92
C GLN A 25 -7.97 13.50 -10.67
N PRO A 26 -7.57 14.77 -10.84
CA PRO A 26 -7.48 15.71 -9.74
C PRO A 26 -8.87 16.25 -9.36
N ALA A 27 -9.19 16.27 -8.07
CA ALA A 27 -10.33 17.00 -7.52
C ALA A 27 -9.90 18.39 -7.06
N LYS A 28 -10.70 19.41 -7.38
CA LYS A 28 -10.49 20.78 -6.92
C LYS A 28 -11.55 21.15 -5.89
N TYR A 29 -11.13 21.82 -4.83
CA TYR A 29 -11.95 22.35 -3.76
C TYR A 29 -11.51 23.78 -3.44
N THR A 30 -12.43 24.58 -2.93
CA THR A 30 -12.19 25.93 -2.43
C THR A 30 -12.46 25.94 -0.94
N ILE A 31 -11.42 26.21 -0.15
CA ILE A 31 -11.52 26.35 1.30
C ILE A 31 -11.70 27.82 1.61
N SER A 32 -12.87 28.20 2.13
CA SER A 32 -13.13 29.53 2.65
C SER A 32 -12.82 29.59 4.14
N LEU A 33 -12.05 30.61 4.51
CA LEU A 33 -11.73 30.95 5.87
C LEU A 33 -12.43 32.27 6.19
N THR A 34 -13.42 32.22 7.09
CA THR A 34 -14.12 33.41 7.57
C THR A 34 -13.63 33.75 8.99
N PRO A 35 -12.90 34.85 9.18
CA PRO A 35 -12.50 35.31 10.50
C PRO A 35 -13.72 35.76 11.31
N GLU A 36 -13.77 35.41 12.59
CA GLU A 36 -14.78 35.86 13.55
C GLU A 36 -14.09 36.75 14.61
N ASN A 37 -14.81 37.74 15.14
CA ASN A 37 -14.32 38.68 16.15
C ASN A 37 -13.00 39.40 15.79
N GLY A 38 -12.79 39.69 14.50
CA GLY A 38 -11.63 40.47 14.05
C GLY A 38 -10.31 39.70 14.06
N PHE A 39 -10.37 38.37 13.89
CA PHE A 39 -9.21 37.51 13.72
C PHE A 39 -8.28 37.99 12.58
N LYS A 40 -6.98 38.12 12.87
CA LYS A 40 -5.93 38.69 12.00
C LYS A 40 -4.67 37.83 11.91
N GLU A 41 -4.68 36.64 12.50
CA GLU A 41 -3.49 35.80 12.61
C GLU A 41 -3.34 34.84 11.43
N SER A 42 -2.14 34.31 11.23
CA SER A 42 -1.87 33.32 10.19
C SER A 42 -2.43 31.95 10.57
N VAL A 43 -3.04 31.28 9.59
CA VAL A 43 -3.57 29.92 9.71
C VAL A 43 -2.88 29.04 8.68
N THR A 44 -2.21 28.00 9.16
CA THR A 44 -1.61 26.96 8.33
C THR A 44 -2.62 25.87 8.06
N LEU A 45 -2.91 25.63 6.78
CA LEU A 45 -3.83 24.63 6.28
C LEU A 45 -3.11 23.29 6.08
N GLY A 46 -3.82 22.21 6.39
CA GLY A 46 -3.37 20.83 6.21
C GLY A 46 -4.54 19.94 5.80
N CYS A 47 -4.22 18.77 5.26
CA CYS A 47 -5.19 17.72 4.95
C CYS A 47 -4.84 16.48 5.75
N THR A 48 -5.86 15.81 6.26
CA THR A 48 -5.77 14.51 6.93
C THR A 48 -6.85 13.58 6.37
N ASN A 49 -6.72 12.27 6.62
CA ASN A 49 -7.62 11.24 6.08
C ASN A 49 -7.68 11.18 4.54
N LEU A 50 -6.52 11.30 3.89
CA LEU A 50 -6.45 11.16 2.43
C LEU A 50 -6.60 9.70 1.96
N PRO A 51 -7.17 9.49 0.76
CA PRO A 51 -7.15 8.19 0.10
C PRO A 51 -5.73 7.62 -0.08
N ASN A 52 -5.61 6.28 -0.12
CA ASN A 52 -4.36 5.65 -0.52
C ASN A 52 -3.94 6.10 -1.93
N ALA A 53 -2.62 6.26 -2.14
CA ALA A 53 -2.05 6.74 -3.39
C ALA A 53 -2.65 8.09 -3.88
N SER A 54 -2.96 9.00 -2.95
CA SER A 54 -3.39 10.36 -3.27
C SER A 54 -2.53 11.40 -2.54
N SER A 55 -2.51 12.63 -3.06
CA SER A 55 -1.85 13.75 -2.40
C SER A 55 -2.75 15.00 -2.39
N CYS A 56 -2.65 15.77 -1.32
CA CYS A 56 -3.33 17.05 -1.13
C CYS A 56 -2.30 18.16 -1.28
N SER A 57 -2.60 19.13 -2.14
CA SER A 57 -1.80 20.33 -2.34
C SER A 57 -2.68 21.57 -2.21
N PHE A 58 -2.23 22.51 -1.39
CA PHE A 58 -2.86 23.82 -1.26
C PHE A 58 -2.06 24.84 -2.05
N ASP A 59 -2.76 25.71 -2.78
CA ASP A 59 -2.13 26.84 -3.48
C ASP A 59 -1.51 27.83 -2.48
N HIS A 60 -2.19 28.04 -1.36
CA HIS A 60 -1.72 28.82 -0.22
C HIS A 60 -1.80 27.98 1.05
N PRO A 61 -0.71 27.33 1.49
CA PRO A 61 -0.70 26.50 2.69
C PRO A 61 -0.81 27.33 3.98
N THR A 62 -0.51 28.62 3.92
CA THR A 62 -0.71 29.56 5.03
C THR A 62 -1.52 30.74 4.53
N VAL A 63 -2.61 31.06 5.22
CA VAL A 63 -3.50 32.18 4.90
C VAL A 63 -3.60 33.12 6.09
N THR A 64 -3.56 34.41 5.83
CA THR A 64 -3.70 35.47 6.84
C THR A 64 -5.00 36.24 6.57
N PRO A 65 -6.12 35.82 7.16
CA PRO A 65 -7.35 36.60 7.13
C PRO A 65 -7.15 37.90 7.88
N ASN A 66 -6.82 39.00 7.20
CA ASN A 66 -6.61 40.32 7.80
C ASN A 66 -7.95 40.99 8.19
N GLY A 67 -8.82 40.28 8.91
CA GLY A 67 -10.19 40.72 9.24
C GLY A 67 -11.21 40.57 8.10
N SER A 68 -10.79 40.06 6.95
CA SER A 68 -11.65 39.75 5.80
C SER A 68 -11.63 38.25 5.49
N PRO A 69 -12.70 37.70 4.91
CA PRO A 69 -12.73 36.31 4.48
C PRO A 69 -11.71 36.07 3.36
N VAL A 70 -10.97 34.96 3.46
CA VAL A 70 -9.94 34.55 2.51
C VAL A 70 -10.27 33.17 1.99
N THR A 71 -9.98 32.91 0.71
CA THR A 71 -10.19 31.61 0.08
C THR A 71 -8.86 31.00 -0.34
N ALA A 72 -8.67 29.71 -0.09
CA ALA A 72 -7.54 28.92 -0.57
C ALA A 72 -8.04 27.82 -1.52
N ALA A 73 -7.35 27.63 -2.63
CA ALA A 73 -7.61 26.50 -3.52
C ALA A 73 -6.90 25.24 -3.01
N LEU A 74 -7.65 24.14 -2.94
CA LEU A 74 -7.20 22.80 -2.57
C LEU A 74 -7.30 21.88 -3.80
N THR A 75 -6.20 21.23 -4.15
CA THR A 75 -6.16 20.23 -5.20
C THR A 75 -5.79 18.87 -4.60
N ILE A 76 -6.65 17.88 -4.79
CA ILE A 76 -6.41 16.48 -4.41
C ILE A 76 -6.11 15.70 -5.69
N THR A 77 -4.88 15.23 -5.82
CA THR A 77 -4.49 14.38 -6.94
C THR A 77 -4.65 12.91 -6.54
N THR A 78 -5.37 12.14 -7.35
CA THR A 78 -5.53 10.70 -7.16
C THR A 78 -4.73 9.94 -8.20
N THR A 79 -4.29 8.73 -7.85
CA THR A 79 -3.58 7.86 -8.79
C THR A 79 -4.58 6.93 -9.47
N LYS A 80 -4.49 6.77 -10.79
CA LYS A 80 -5.36 5.87 -11.56
C LYS A 80 -5.26 4.46 -10.97
N GLN A 81 -6.39 3.89 -10.59
CA GLN A 81 -6.44 2.48 -10.23
C GLN A 81 -6.23 1.68 -11.51
N ALA A 82 -5.05 1.09 -11.66
CA ALA A 82 -4.85 0.07 -12.67
C ALA A 82 -5.79 -1.09 -12.29
N GLY A 83 -6.78 -1.35 -13.15
CA GLY A 83 -7.56 -2.58 -13.13
C GLY A 83 -6.66 -3.73 -13.56
N ALA A 84 -5.60 -3.99 -12.80
CA ALA A 84 -4.83 -5.20 -12.99
C ALA A 84 -5.70 -6.32 -12.42
N PRO A 85 -6.09 -7.32 -13.24
CA PRO A 85 -6.54 -8.57 -12.64
C PRO A 85 -5.45 -9.01 -11.66
N PRO A 86 -5.80 -9.59 -10.48
CA PRO A 86 -4.78 -10.15 -9.63
C PRO A 86 -3.99 -11.09 -10.51
N LEU A 87 -2.72 -10.76 -10.77
CA LEU A 87 -1.81 -11.71 -11.38
C LEU A 87 -1.76 -12.84 -10.37
N ARG A 88 -2.55 -13.87 -10.63
CA ARG A 88 -2.42 -15.17 -10.01
C ARG A 88 -1.09 -15.70 -10.50
N LEU A 89 0.00 -15.18 -9.94
CA LEU A 89 1.27 -15.84 -10.07
C LEU A 89 1.03 -17.23 -9.45
N PRO A 90 1.16 -18.31 -10.23
CA PRO A 90 1.18 -19.63 -9.62
C PRO A 90 2.27 -19.60 -8.54
N PRO A 91 2.01 -20.15 -7.34
CA PRO A 91 2.96 -20.14 -6.26
C PRO A 91 4.33 -20.61 -6.79
N PRO A 92 5.43 -19.89 -6.54
CA PRO A 92 6.76 -20.37 -6.89
C PRO A 92 6.98 -21.68 -6.14
N GLY A 93 6.98 -22.80 -6.87
CA GLY A 93 7.05 -24.15 -6.28
C GLY A 93 5.79 -25.00 -6.40
N GLY A 94 4.74 -24.53 -7.09
CA GLY A 94 3.66 -25.40 -7.54
C GLY A 94 4.20 -26.44 -8.52
N LEU A 95 4.58 -27.61 -8.02
CA LEU A 95 4.92 -28.76 -8.83
C LEU A 95 3.79 -28.96 -9.86
N PRO A 96 4.10 -29.10 -11.17
CA PRO A 96 3.06 -29.33 -12.17
C PRO A 96 2.19 -30.49 -11.69
N GLY A 97 0.86 -30.32 -11.69
CA GLY A 97 -0.11 -31.26 -11.12
C GLY A 97 -0.10 -32.68 -11.71
N SER A 98 0.88 -33.01 -12.54
CA SER A 98 1.19 -34.34 -13.01
C SER A 98 1.96 -35.13 -11.94
N ARG A 99 1.23 -35.99 -11.22
CA ARG A 99 1.78 -36.97 -10.27
C ARG A 99 2.78 -37.95 -10.93
N TRP A 100 2.94 -37.92 -12.26
CA TRP A 100 3.86 -38.78 -13.00
C TRP A 100 5.32 -38.58 -12.61
N TRP A 101 5.73 -37.36 -12.26
CA TRP A 101 7.12 -37.14 -11.84
C TRP A 101 7.48 -37.89 -10.55
N ILE A 102 6.51 -38.10 -9.65
CA ILE A 102 6.71 -38.91 -8.44
C ILE A 102 6.93 -40.38 -8.82
N VAL A 103 6.17 -40.90 -9.78
CA VAL A 103 6.32 -42.27 -10.30
C VAL A 103 7.66 -42.43 -11.03
N PHE A 104 8.09 -41.41 -11.77
CA PHE A 104 9.37 -41.40 -12.46
C PHE A 104 10.55 -41.38 -11.49
N LEU A 105 10.48 -40.56 -10.43
CA LEU A 105 11.50 -40.51 -9.38
C LEU A 105 11.53 -41.81 -8.56
N ALA A 106 10.36 -42.37 -8.22
CA ALA A 106 10.28 -43.65 -7.52
C ALA A 106 10.82 -44.80 -8.38
N GLY A 107 10.54 -44.79 -9.69
CA GLY A 107 11.07 -45.76 -10.65
C GLY A 107 12.58 -45.66 -10.82
N LEU A 108 13.13 -44.44 -10.95
CA LEU A 108 14.57 -44.21 -10.99
C LEU A 108 15.25 -44.67 -9.70
N LEU A 109 14.65 -44.38 -8.54
CA LEU A 109 15.19 -44.80 -7.25
C LEU A 109 15.16 -46.33 -7.11
N ALA A 110 14.09 -47.00 -7.55
CA ALA A 110 14.00 -48.46 -7.60
C ALA A 110 15.05 -49.08 -8.53
N LEU A 111 15.31 -48.48 -9.70
CA LEU A 111 16.36 -48.93 -10.62
C LEU A 111 17.77 -48.74 -10.05
N VAL A 112 18.01 -47.65 -9.32
CA VAL A 112 19.29 -47.43 -8.62
C VAL A 112 19.47 -48.45 -7.49
N GLN A 113 18.44 -48.71 -6.69
CA GLN A 113 18.47 -49.73 -5.62
C GLN A 113 18.67 -51.14 -6.21
N ALA A 114 17.99 -51.47 -7.31
CA ALA A 114 18.19 -52.73 -8.02
C ALA A 114 19.60 -52.83 -8.62
N GLY A 115 20.14 -51.74 -9.18
CA GLY A 115 21.50 -51.69 -9.70
C GLY A 115 22.56 -51.88 -8.62
N LEU A 116 22.37 -51.29 -7.44
CA LEU A 116 23.20 -51.51 -6.26
C LEU A 116 23.09 -52.95 -5.73
N ALA A 117 21.88 -53.53 -5.72
CA ALA A 117 21.65 -54.92 -5.30
C ALA A 117 22.26 -55.93 -6.28
N VAL A 118 22.16 -55.68 -7.59
CA VAL A 118 22.78 -56.50 -8.64
C VAL A 118 24.31 -56.38 -8.60
N ARG A 119 24.85 -55.17 -8.39
CA ARG A 119 26.30 -54.97 -8.17
C ARG A 119 26.81 -55.65 -6.90
N ALA A 120 26.00 -55.69 -5.83
CA ALA A 120 26.30 -56.43 -4.61
C ALA A 120 26.28 -57.96 -4.84
N ARG A 121 25.38 -58.46 -5.68
CA ARG A 121 25.32 -59.89 -6.05
C ARG A 121 26.43 -60.31 -7.02
N LEU A 122 26.90 -59.40 -7.87
CA LEU A 122 27.99 -59.62 -8.83
C LEU A 122 29.40 -59.46 -8.22
N GLY A 123 29.52 -59.28 -6.90
CA GLY A 123 30.81 -59.29 -6.20
C GLY A 123 31.76 -58.16 -6.59
N VAL A 124 31.28 -57.08 -7.21
CA VAL A 124 32.11 -55.92 -7.54
C VAL A 124 32.39 -55.16 -6.23
N ALA A 125 33.68 -55.00 -5.94
CA ALA A 125 34.21 -54.54 -4.65
C ALA A 125 33.45 -53.34 -4.07
N ARG A 126 33.16 -53.44 -2.77
CA ARG A 126 32.58 -52.38 -1.93
C ARG A 126 33.45 -51.12 -2.03
N THR A 127 32.97 -50.04 -2.64
CA THR A 127 33.58 -48.73 -2.42
C THR A 127 33.18 -48.24 -1.02
N PRO A 128 34.14 -47.90 -0.15
CA PRO A 128 33.88 -47.66 1.27
C PRO A 128 33.00 -46.42 1.47
N VAL A 129 31.79 -46.64 2.04
CA VAL A 129 31.04 -45.90 3.10
C VAL A 129 31.00 -44.35 3.12
N ALA A 130 31.68 -43.63 2.23
CA ALA A 130 31.76 -42.17 2.24
C ALA A 130 30.63 -41.48 1.46
N HIS A 131 29.91 -42.21 0.61
CA HIS A 131 28.91 -41.64 -0.30
C HIS A 131 27.60 -41.27 0.39
N TRP A 132 27.23 -41.98 1.47
CA TRP A 132 25.96 -41.73 2.18
C TRP A 132 25.95 -40.40 2.93
N LYS A 133 27.09 -40.01 3.50
CA LYS A 133 27.22 -38.74 4.23
C LYS A 133 27.18 -37.53 3.29
N LEU A 134 27.77 -37.64 2.10
CA LEU A 134 27.69 -36.61 1.06
C LEU A 134 26.28 -36.51 0.45
N ALA A 135 25.59 -37.63 0.28
CA ALA A 135 24.21 -37.65 -0.21
C ALA A 135 23.22 -37.02 0.79
N LEU A 136 23.40 -37.24 2.09
CA LEU A 136 22.58 -36.63 3.15
C LEU A 136 22.88 -35.13 3.31
N ALA A 137 24.14 -34.72 3.18
CA ALA A 137 24.51 -33.30 3.19
C ALA A 137 23.95 -32.54 1.97
N GLY A 138 23.97 -33.18 0.78
CA GLY A 138 23.41 -32.62 -0.44
C GLY A 138 21.89 -32.42 -0.37
N THR A 139 21.15 -33.36 0.23
CA THR A 139 19.70 -33.22 0.40
C THR A 139 19.32 -32.18 1.45
N VAL A 140 20.07 -32.08 2.56
CA VAL A 140 19.82 -31.04 3.58
C VAL A 140 20.11 -29.63 3.03
N LEU A 141 21.17 -29.46 2.22
CA LEU A 141 21.48 -28.19 1.57
C LEU A 141 20.42 -27.79 0.51
N ALA A 142 19.91 -28.78 -0.24
CA ALA A 142 18.83 -28.56 -1.20
C ALA A 142 17.51 -28.17 -0.52
N VAL A 143 17.19 -28.77 0.64
CA VAL A 143 16.00 -28.42 1.45
C VAL A 143 16.16 -27.02 2.07
N ALA A 144 17.35 -26.62 2.49
CA ALA A 144 17.60 -25.27 3.00
C ALA A 144 17.43 -24.18 1.93
N ALA A 145 17.76 -24.47 0.67
CA ALA A 145 17.54 -23.56 -0.45
C ALA A 145 16.05 -23.36 -0.79
N LEU A 146 15.18 -24.35 -0.49
CA LEU A 146 13.74 -24.26 -0.68
C LEU A 146 13.04 -23.39 0.39
N VAL A 147 13.59 -23.28 1.60
CA VAL A 147 13.02 -22.46 2.69
C VAL A 147 13.38 -20.97 2.55
N GLY A 148 14.41 -20.65 1.77
CA GLY A 148 14.85 -19.26 1.53
C GLY A 148 13.96 -18.43 0.60
N SER A 149 12.95 -19.02 -0.05
CA SER A 149 12.09 -18.30 -1.01
C SER A 149 10.86 -17.62 -0.39
N CYS A 150 10.88 -17.35 0.91
CA CYS A 150 9.86 -16.51 1.54
C CYS A 150 10.23 -15.02 1.37
N ARG A 151 9.76 -14.39 0.30
CA ARG A 151 9.32 -12.98 0.25
C ARG A 151 8.68 -12.68 -1.10
N ASN A 152 7.46 -13.19 -1.28
CA ASN A 152 6.56 -12.60 -2.28
C ASN A 152 6.12 -11.23 -1.73
N VAL A 153 6.86 -10.17 -2.09
CA VAL A 153 6.35 -8.81 -1.96
C VAL A 153 5.30 -8.68 -3.05
N ILE A 154 4.04 -8.88 -2.68
CA ILE A 154 2.91 -8.43 -3.51
C ILE A 154 2.99 -6.90 -3.47
N GLY A 155 3.73 -6.33 -4.42
CA GLY A 155 3.65 -4.92 -4.72
C GLY A 155 2.29 -4.68 -5.35
N THR A 156 1.29 -4.35 -4.54
CA THR A 156 0.09 -3.73 -5.07
C THR A 156 0.51 -2.35 -5.59
N THR A 157 0.84 -2.25 -6.87
CA THR A 157 0.78 -1.00 -7.63
C THR A 157 -0.72 -0.63 -7.79
N GLY A 158 -1.42 -0.51 -6.67
CA GLY A 158 -2.83 -0.20 -6.59
C GLY A 158 -2.97 1.31 -6.50
N GLY A 159 -3.59 1.91 -7.51
CA GLY A 159 -3.99 3.32 -7.45
C GLY A 159 -5.06 3.58 -6.38
N THR A 160 -5.59 4.78 -6.36
CA THR A 160 -6.57 5.20 -5.35
C THR A 160 -7.83 4.33 -5.43
N PRO A 161 -8.22 3.64 -4.34
CA PRO A 161 -9.39 2.77 -4.36
C PRO A 161 -10.67 3.55 -4.68
N CYS A 162 -11.57 2.98 -5.48
CA CYS A 162 -12.88 3.57 -5.74
C CYS A 162 -13.75 3.49 -4.48
N ARG A 163 -13.85 4.59 -3.73
CA ARG A 163 -14.67 4.72 -2.52
C ARG A 163 -14.99 6.19 -2.26
N ASN A 164 -15.93 6.40 -1.35
CA ASN A 164 -16.17 7.72 -0.76
C ASN A 164 -15.18 7.93 0.39
N TYR A 165 -14.55 9.10 0.40
CA TYR A 165 -13.57 9.52 1.38
C TYR A 165 -14.01 10.82 2.04
N ALA A 166 -14.08 10.84 3.36
CA ALA A 166 -14.28 12.07 4.13
C ALA A 166 -12.91 12.64 4.47
N ILE A 167 -12.48 13.66 3.75
CA ILE A 167 -11.18 14.31 3.92
C ILE A 167 -11.34 15.45 4.92
N SER A 168 -10.48 15.48 5.93
CA SER A 168 -10.49 16.51 6.96
C SER A 168 -9.41 17.56 6.67
N VAL A 169 -9.85 18.77 6.38
CA VAL A 169 -9.01 19.96 6.23
C VAL A 169 -8.82 20.59 7.59
N THR A 170 -7.58 20.70 8.04
CA THR A 170 -7.20 21.27 9.34
C THR A 170 -6.59 22.64 9.13
N GLY A 171 -7.11 23.68 9.80
CA GLY A 171 -6.40 24.93 10.00
C GLY A 171 -5.78 24.96 11.37
N THR A 172 -4.49 25.26 11.43
CA THR A 172 -3.72 25.40 12.66
C THR A 172 -3.27 26.84 12.76
N LEU A 173 -3.52 27.48 13.90
CA LEU A 173 -3.04 28.84 14.13
C LEU A 173 -1.51 28.88 14.23
N GLY A 174 -0.89 29.81 13.52
CA GLY A 174 0.56 29.99 13.50
C GLY A 174 1.12 30.57 14.80
N SER A 175 0.35 31.41 15.49
CA SER A 175 0.68 31.99 16.80
C SER A 175 0.48 31.00 17.95
N ASN A 176 -0.51 30.11 17.83
CA ASN A 176 -0.87 29.14 18.85
C ASN A 176 -1.41 27.84 18.25
N THR A 177 -0.59 26.80 18.29
CA THR A 177 -0.90 25.47 17.75
C THR A 177 -2.01 24.75 18.50
N THR A 178 -2.48 25.26 19.64
CA THR A 178 -3.61 24.66 20.38
C THR A 178 -4.96 24.92 19.73
N VAL A 179 -5.07 25.94 18.88
CA VAL A 179 -6.34 26.32 18.24
C VAL A 179 -6.37 25.75 16.83
N VAL A 180 -7.00 24.58 16.74
CA VAL A 180 -7.20 23.87 15.48
C VAL A 180 -8.68 23.90 15.12
N ARG A 181 -8.97 24.31 13.89
CA ARG A 181 -10.31 24.23 13.29
C ARG A 181 -10.29 23.22 12.16
N THR A 182 -11.32 22.40 12.07
CA THR A 182 -11.39 21.33 11.07
C THR A 182 -12.64 21.48 10.21
N GLY A 183 -12.46 21.55 8.90
CA GLY A 183 -13.53 21.44 7.91
C GLY A 183 -13.51 20.06 7.26
N ALA A 184 -14.69 19.47 7.03
CA ALA A 184 -14.81 18.21 6.31
C ALA A 184 -15.24 18.46 4.86
N ILE A 185 -14.66 17.69 3.94
CA ILE A 185 -15.08 17.61 2.54
C ILE A 185 -15.20 16.15 2.13
N ASP A 186 -16.24 15.82 1.37
CA ASP A 186 -16.47 14.47 0.88
C ASP A 186 -15.98 14.33 -0.57
N LEU A 187 -15.19 13.30 -0.82
CA LEU A 187 -14.67 12.94 -2.14
C LEU A 187 -15.16 11.55 -2.53
N SER A 188 -16.01 11.48 -3.55
CA SER A 188 -16.41 10.22 -4.17
C SER A 188 -15.47 9.87 -5.32
N VAL A 189 -14.75 8.75 -5.20
CA VAL A 189 -13.87 8.25 -6.27
C VAL A 189 -14.55 7.10 -7.00
N THR A 190 -14.88 7.29 -8.27
CA THR A 190 -15.46 6.26 -9.14
C THR A 190 -14.36 5.53 -9.93
N CYS A 191 -14.62 4.26 -10.26
CA CYS A 191 -13.70 3.49 -11.07
C CYS A 191 -13.72 3.96 -12.54
N PRO A 192 -12.56 3.98 -13.22
CA PRO A 192 -12.52 4.25 -14.65
C PRO A 192 -13.24 3.13 -15.40
N PRO A 193 -13.96 3.43 -16.49
CA PRO A 193 -14.58 2.40 -17.31
C PRO A 193 -13.48 1.49 -17.86
N THR A 194 -13.65 0.19 -17.68
CA THR A 194 -12.81 -0.83 -18.32
C THR A 194 -13.07 -0.81 -19.83
N PRO A 195 -12.04 -0.63 -20.68
CA PRO A 195 -12.19 -0.72 -22.12
C PRO A 195 -12.50 -2.14 -22.60
#